data_AF-A0AA40LSH5-F1
#
_entry.id   AF-A0AA40LSH5-F1
#
_cell.length_a   1.000
_cell.length_b   1.000
_cell.length_c   1.000
_cell.angle_alpha   90.00
_cell.angle_beta   90.00
_cell.angle_gamma   90.00
#
_symmetry.space_group_name_H-M   'P 1'
#
loop_
_entity.id
_entity.type
_entity.pdbx_description
1 polymer ?
#
loop_
_entity_poly.entity_id
_entity_poly.type
_entity_poly.pdbx_seq_one_letter_code
_entity_poly.pdbx_strand_id
1 'polypeptide(L)'
;MWLGPEEVLVANALWVTERANPFFVLQRRRGHGRGGGLTGLLVGTLDVVLDSSARVAPYRILHQTQDSQVYWTVACGSSRKEITKHWEWLENNLLQTLSIFDNEEDITTFVKGKIHGIIAEENKNLQPQEMRTPGSSRKLS
;
A
#
# COMPACT_ATOMS: atom_id res chain seq x y z
N MET A 1 -6.11 1.27 0.77
CA MET A 1 -5.43 1.88 1.92
C MET A 1 -3.92 1.80 1.73
N TRP A 2 -3.17 2.68 2.40
CA TRP A 2 -1.71 2.54 2.51
C TRP A 2 -1.35 1.37 3.43
N LEU A 3 -0.22 0.73 3.16
CA LEU A 3 0.30 -0.38 3.95
C LEU A 3 1.70 -0.04 4.43
N GLY A 4 2.04 -0.52 5.64
CA GLY A 4 3.43 -0.55 6.05
C GLY A 4 4.24 -1.30 4.98
N PRO A 5 5.38 -0.77 4.50
CA PRO A 5 6.15 -1.42 3.46
C PRO A 5 6.57 -2.84 3.85
N GLU A 6 5.92 -3.82 3.26
CA GLU A 6 6.18 -5.24 3.48
C GLU A 6 6.95 -5.82 2.29
N GLU A 7 8.03 -6.55 2.60
CA GLU A 7 8.87 -7.19 1.59
C GLU A 7 8.09 -8.31 0.89
N VAL A 8 8.15 -8.33 -0.45
CA VAL A 8 7.55 -9.40 -1.23
C VAL A 8 8.53 -9.89 -2.29
N LEU A 9 8.69 -11.21 -2.34
CA LEU A 9 9.41 -11.87 -3.43
C LEU A 9 8.49 -11.97 -4.66
N VAL A 10 9.04 -11.69 -5.84
CA VAL A 10 8.31 -11.83 -7.11
C VAL A 10 8.18 -13.30 -7.49
N ALA A 11 7.30 -14.00 -6.80
CA ALA A 11 6.82 -15.31 -7.23
C ALA A 11 5.31 -15.42 -6.96
N ASN A 12 4.52 -14.61 -7.67
CA ASN A 12 3.07 -14.70 -7.64
C ASN A 12 2.49 -14.55 -9.05
N ALA A 13 2.43 -15.65 -9.81
CA ALA A 13 1.88 -15.75 -11.18
C ALA A 13 0.40 -15.31 -11.33
N LEU A 14 -0.21 -14.92 -10.21
CA LEU A 14 -1.59 -14.48 -10.07
C LEU A 14 -1.78 -12.97 -10.31
N TRP A 15 -0.75 -12.18 -10.56
CA TRP A 15 -0.87 -10.73 -10.73
C TRP A 15 -0.60 -10.29 -12.18
N VAL A 16 -1.35 -9.27 -12.62
CA VAL A 16 -1.18 -8.60 -13.91
C VAL A 16 -0.77 -7.16 -13.64
N THR A 17 0.32 -6.73 -14.25
CA THR A 17 0.72 -5.31 -14.25
C THR A 17 -0.26 -4.49 -15.08
N GLU A 18 -0.78 -3.44 -14.47
CA GLU A 18 -1.78 -2.53 -15.02
C GLU A 18 -1.14 -1.20 -15.41
N ARG A 19 -0.20 -0.73 -14.59
CA ARG A 19 0.62 0.47 -14.79
C ARG A 19 1.98 0.24 -14.14
N ALA A 20 3.01 0.85 -14.69
CA ALA A 20 4.34 0.85 -14.10
C ALA A 20 5.06 2.15 -14.45
N ASN A 21 5.95 2.56 -13.57
CA ASN A 21 6.99 3.56 -13.78
C ASN A 21 8.29 3.04 -13.13
N PRO A 22 9.42 3.75 -13.22
CA PRO A 22 10.69 3.25 -12.70
C PRO A 22 10.66 2.84 -11.21
N PHE A 23 9.79 3.46 -10.41
CA PHE A 23 9.78 3.28 -8.95
C PHE A 23 8.59 2.46 -8.43
N PHE A 24 7.51 2.35 -9.20
CA PHE A 24 6.26 1.74 -8.75
C PHE A 24 5.58 0.88 -9.83
N VAL A 25 4.91 -0.17 -9.37
CA VAL A 25 4.11 -1.08 -10.21
C VAL A 25 2.73 -1.26 -9.60
N LEU A 26 1.69 -0.92 -10.36
CA LEU A 26 0.31 -1.21 -10.02
C LEU A 26 -0.08 -2.56 -10.61
N GLN A 27 -0.56 -3.46 -9.76
CA GLN A 27 -0.96 -4.81 -10.16
C GLN A 27 -2.40 -5.11 -9.79
N ARG A 28 -3.06 -5.95 -10.61
CA ARG A 28 -4.38 -6.54 -10.36
C ARG A 28 -4.32 -8.06 -10.31
N ARG A 29 -5.04 -8.69 -9.40
CA ARG A 29 -5.12 -10.15 -9.29
C ARG A 29 -5.92 -10.76 -10.46
N ARG A 30 -5.43 -11.86 -11.03
CA ARG A 30 -6.12 -12.72 -12.01
C ARG A 30 -7.26 -13.47 -11.31
N GLY A 31 -8.41 -13.58 -11.97
CA GLY A 31 -9.56 -14.36 -11.49
C GLY A 31 -10.64 -13.59 -10.72
N HIS A 32 -10.41 -12.33 -10.32
CA HIS A 32 -11.46 -11.50 -9.71
C HIS A 32 -12.13 -10.62 -10.79
N GLY A 33 -13.15 -11.17 -11.45
CA GLY A 33 -14.08 -10.39 -12.29
C GLY A 33 -14.08 -10.71 -13.79
N ARG A 34 -14.88 -11.71 -14.17
CA ARG A 34 -15.75 -11.82 -15.37
C ARG A 34 -15.89 -13.30 -15.75
N GLY A 35 -17.10 -13.83 -15.61
CA GLY A 35 -17.49 -15.13 -16.18
C GLY A 35 -17.63 -16.24 -15.14
N GLY A 36 -18.87 -16.66 -14.89
CA GLY A 36 -19.21 -17.77 -14.02
C GLY A 36 -18.59 -19.10 -14.49
N GLY A 37 -18.27 -19.94 -13.51
CA GLY A 37 -17.78 -21.29 -13.75
C GLY A 37 -17.07 -21.78 -12.49
N LEU A 38 -17.45 -22.95 -12.02
CA LEU A 38 -17.01 -23.59 -10.77
C LEU A 38 -15.51 -24.00 -10.77
N THR A 39 -14.69 -23.42 -11.66
CA THR A 39 -13.25 -23.67 -11.83
C THR A 39 -12.36 -22.72 -11.02
N GLY A 40 -12.92 -21.70 -10.35
CA GLY A 40 -12.15 -20.75 -9.54
C GLY A 40 -11.84 -21.19 -8.09
N LEU A 41 -12.27 -22.37 -7.69
CA LEU A 41 -12.32 -22.81 -6.28
C LEU A 41 -11.58 -24.13 -6.01
N LEU A 42 -10.51 -24.41 -6.78
CA LEU A 42 -9.62 -25.56 -6.54
C LEU A 42 -8.15 -25.17 -6.52
N VAL A 43 -7.81 -24.15 -5.73
CA VAL A 43 -6.52 -24.13 -5.00
C VAL A 43 -6.88 -24.11 -3.53
N GLY A 44 -7.17 -25.32 -3.04
CA GLY A 44 -7.54 -25.54 -1.66
C GLY A 44 -6.38 -25.22 -0.72
N THR A 45 -6.69 -24.43 0.31
CA THR A 45 -6.32 -24.76 1.70
C THR A 45 -4.83 -25.03 2.04
N LEU A 46 -3.85 -24.51 1.29
CA LEU A 46 -2.43 -24.53 1.71
C LEU A 46 -1.83 -23.13 1.96
N ASP A 47 -2.30 -22.08 1.31
CA ASP A 47 -1.77 -20.70 1.45
C ASP A 47 -2.49 -19.86 2.53
N VAL A 48 -2.93 -20.50 3.62
CA VAL A 48 -3.60 -19.79 4.74
C VAL A 48 -2.60 -19.28 5.79
N VAL A 49 -1.35 -19.70 5.70
CA VAL A 49 -0.32 -19.37 6.69
C VAL A 49 0.83 -18.71 5.94
N LEU A 50 1.21 -17.50 6.38
CA LEU A 50 2.20 -16.57 5.80
C LEU A 50 1.65 -15.61 4.73
N ASP A 51 0.71 -14.73 5.09
CA ASP A 51 1.09 -13.35 5.43
C ASP A 51 -0.14 -12.50 5.76
N SER A 52 -0.04 -11.72 6.83
CA SER A 52 -1.14 -10.94 7.39
C SER A 52 -1.04 -9.49 6.94
N SER A 53 -1.58 -9.20 5.74
CA SER A 53 -1.90 -7.81 5.31
C SER A 53 -2.77 -7.73 4.05
N ALA A 54 -2.70 -8.75 3.16
CA ALA A 54 -3.26 -8.71 1.79
C ALA A 54 -4.37 -9.73 1.47
N ARG A 55 -5.14 -10.23 2.46
CA ARG A 55 -6.38 -10.97 2.20
C ARG A 55 -7.52 -9.95 2.01
N VAL A 56 -8.06 -9.55 0.85
CA VAL A 56 -8.06 -10.05 -0.54
C VAL A 56 -8.34 -8.84 -1.46
N ALA A 57 -7.55 -7.77 -1.35
CA ALA A 57 -7.72 -6.60 -2.21
C ALA A 57 -7.29 -6.97 -3.65
N PRO A 58 -8.15 -6.79 -4.69
CA PRO A 58 -7.82 -7.17 -6.06
C PRO A 58 -6.71 -6.32 -6.66
N TYR A 59 -6.30 -5.22 -6.00
CA TYR A 59 -5.25 -4.32 -6.44
C TYR A 59 -4.18 -4.08 -5.39
N ARG A 60 -2.93 -3.91 -5.85
CA ARG A 60 -1.79 -3.50 -5.02
C ARG A 60 -0.84 -2.58 -5.79
N ILE A 61 -0.09 -1.77 -5.07
CA ILE A 61 1.05 -1.01 -5.59
C ILE A 61 2.31 -1.52 -4.90
N LEU A 62 3.29 -1.87 -5.71
CA LEU A 62 4.62 -2.27 -5.28
C LEU A 62 5.61 -1.14 -5.56
N HIS A 63 6.52 -0.89 -4.64
CA HIS A 63 7.75 -0.16 -4.90
C HIS A 63 8.84 -1.12 -5.39
N GLN A 64 9.62 -0.68 -6.37
CA GLN A 64 10.76 -1.39 -6.95
C GLN A 64 11.90 -0.40 -7.24
N THR A 65 13.10 -0.94 -7.43
CA THR A 65 14.26 -0.26 -8.02
C THR A 65 14.84 -1.16 -9.13
N GLN A 66 15.73 -0.64 -9.97
CA GLN A 66 16.17 -1.32 -11.20
C GLN A 66 17.06 -2.53 -10.92
N ASP A 67 17.93 -2.44 -9.91
CA ASP A 67 18.91 -3.49 -9.60
C ASP A 67 18.44 -4.44 -8.48
N SER A 68 17.30 -4.14 -7.85
CA SER A 68 16.72 -4.96 -6.79
C SER A 68 15.73 -6.00 -7.32
N GLN A 69 15.88 -7.25 -6.88
CA GLN A 69 14.85 -8.29 -7.05
C GLN A 69 13.78 -8.25 -5.96
N VAL A 70 13.93 -7.34 -5.00
CA VAL A 70 13.07 -7.19 -3.84
C VAL A 70 12.08 -6.07 -4.08
N TYR A 71 10.80 -6.38 -3.84
CA TYR A 71 9.70 -5.45 -3.99
C TYR A 71 9.07 -5.16 -2.63
N TRP A 72 8.46 -3.99 -2.50
CA TRP A 72 7.81 -3.58 -1.26
C TRP A 72 6.36 -3.23 -1.53
N THR A 73 5.41 -3.92 -0.89
CA THR A 73 4.00 -3.54 -1.01
C THR A 73 3.75 -2.27 -0.21
N VAL A 74 3.29 -1.19 -0.85
CA VAL A 74 3.09 0.12 -0.20
C VAL A 74 1.62 0.53 -0.11
N ALA A 75 0.75 -0.07 -0.91
CA ALA A 75 -0.69 0.16 -0.86
C ALA A 75 -1.48 -1.01 -1.44
N CYS A 76 -2.72 -1.18 -0.97
CA CYS A 76 -3.70 -2.10 -1.54
C CYS A 76 -5.04 -1.40 -1.79
N GLY A 77 -5.90 -1.97 -2.62
CA GLY A 77 -7.21 -1.37 -2.94
C GLY A 77 -8.27 -2.38 -3.29
N SER A 78 -9.47 -2.20 -2.74
CA SER A 78 -10.66 -3.01 -3.01
C SER A 78 -11.21 -2.79 -4.42
N SER A 79 -10.94 -1.62 -5.01
CA SER A 79 -11.45 -1.20 -6.30
C SER A 79 -10.39 -0.47 -7.12
N ARG A 80 -10.62 -0.38 -8.44
CA ARG A 80 -9.76 0.41 -9.33
C ARG A 80 -9.67 1.86 -8.87
N LYS A 81 -10.83 2.44 -8.59
CA LYS A 81 -10.94 3.85 -8.20
C LYS A 81 -10.11 4.15 -6.96
N GLU A 82 -10.14 3.27 -5.97
CA GLU A 82 -9.35 3.42 -4.75
C GLU A 82 -7.85 3.36 -5.03
N ILE A 83 -7.37 2.30 -5.72
CA ILE A 83 -5.94 2.12 -5.95
C ILE A 83 -5.36 3.21 -6.88
N THR A 84 -6.18 3.71 -7.82
CA THR A 84 -5.77 4.80 -8.71
C THR A 84 -5.49 6.09 -7.94
N LYS A 85 -6.24 6.40 -6.88
CA LYS A 85 -5.96 7.58 -6.05
C LYS A 85 -4.59 7.49 -5.37
N HIS A 86 -4.25 6.31 -4.83
CA HIS A 86 -2.94 6.08 -4.22
C HIS A 86 -1.81 6.18 -5.25
N TRP A 87 -2.04 5.63 -6.45
CA TRP A 87 -1.10 5.75 -7.57
C TRP A 87 -0.84 7.20 -7.98
N GLU A 88 -1.90 7.98 -8.20
CA GLU A 88 -1.80 9.40 -8.58
C GLU A 88 -1.10 10.22 -7.48
N TRP A 89 -1.35 9.90 -6.21
CA TRP A 89 -0.62 10.54 -5.12
C TRP A 89 0.89 10.26 -5.21
N LEU A 90 1.30 9.01 -5.43
CA LEU A 90 2.72 8.66 -5.58
C LEU A 90 3.37 9.38 -6.76
N GLU A 91 2.70 9.40 -7.92
CA GLU A 91 3.23 10.09 -9.10
C GLU A 91 3.36 11.59 -8.89
N ASN A 92 2.32 12.24 -8.37
CA ASN A 92 2.31 13.69 -8.22
C ASN A 92 3.26 14.20 -7.13
N ASN A 93 3.50 13.39 -6.09
CA ASN A 93 4.25 13.85 -4.91
C ASN A 93 5.68 13.32 -4.86
N LEU A 94 5.97 12.14 -5.43
CA LEU A 94 7.26 11.48 -5.23
C LEU A 94 8.10 11.36 -6.50
N LEU A 95 7.50 11.20 -7.68
CA LEU A 95 8.23 10.78 -8.89
C LEU A 95 9.39 11.72 -9.26
N GLN A 96 9.16 13.03 -9.22
CA GLN A 96 10.21 14.03 -9.48
C GLN A 96 11.34 13.93 -8.45
N THR A 97 11.01 13.84 -7.16
CA THR A 97 12.03 13.74 -6.11
C THR A 97 12.82 12.45 -6.20
N LEU A 98 12.15 11.33 -6.49
CA LEU A 98 12.80 10.03 -6.65
C LEU A 98 13.80 10.03 -7.82
N SER A 99 13.50 10.74 -8.91
CA SER A 99 14.42 10.85 -10.06
C SER A 99 15.71 11.63 -9.80
N ILE A 100 15.83 12.30 -8.64
CA ILE A 100 17.04 13.05 -8.25
C ILE A 100 18.04 12.13 -7.53
N PHE A 101 17.58 11.00 -6.98
CA PHE A 101 18.46 10.07 -6.28
C PHE A 101 19.23 9.20 -7.26
N ASP A 102 20.53 9.05 -7.02
CA ASP A 102 21.40 8.14 -7.74
C ASP A 102 21.59 6.79 -7.03
N ASN A 103 21.11 6.66 -5.78
CA ASN A 103 21.26 5.47 -4.95
C ASN A 103 19.90 4.81 -4.67
N GLU A 104 19.79 3.51 -4.98
CA GLU A 104 18.54 2.75 -4.84
C GLU A 104 18.11 2.48 -3.38
N GLU A 105 19.08 2.34 -2.46
CA GLU A 105 18.81 2.17 -1.04
C GLU A 105 18.23 3.46 -0.43
N ASP A 106 18.75 4.61 -0.85
CA ASP A 106 18.22 5.92 -0.47
C ASP A 106 16.79 6.12 -1.01
N ILE A 107 16.53 5.75 -2.26
CA ILE A 107 15.17 5.74 -2.85
C ILE A 107 14.25 4.89 -1.98
N THR A 108 14.65 3.64 -1.70
CA THR A 108 13.85 2.70 -0.92
C THR A 108 13.57 3.25 0.48
N THR A 109 14.59 3.77 1.15
CA THR A 109 14.48 4.36 2.49
C THR A 109 13.56 5.57 2.50
N PHE A 110 13.69 6.45 1.50
CA PHE A 110 12.84 7.62 1.36
C PHE A 110 11.37 7.23 1.14
N VAL A 111 11.09 6.30 0.22
CA VAL A 111 9.73 5.80 -0.04
C VAL A 111 9.15 5.21 1.24
N LYS A 112 9.87 4.31 1.91
CA LYS A 112 9.39 3.70 3.16
C LYS A 112 9.08 4.75 4.22
N GLY A 113 9.95 5.75 4.40
CA GLY A 113 9.73 6.85 5.33
C GLY A 113 8.47 7.68 4.98
N LYS A 114 8.26 8.00 3.71
CA LYS A 114 7.07 8.73 3.25
C LYS A 114 5.79 7.94 3.49
N ILE A 115 5.76 6.66 3.15
CA ILE A 115 4.59 5.79 3.36
C ILE A 115 4.24 5.70 4.85
N HIS A 116 5.22 5.47 5.72
CA HIS A 116 5.00 5.49 7.18
C HIS A 116 4.44 6.83 7.66
N GLY A 117 4.95 7.94 7.14
CA GLY A 117 4.46 9.28 7.47
C GLY A 117 2.98 9.47 7.09
N ILE A 118 2.57 9.00 5.91
CA ILE A 118 1.17 9.08 5.45
C ILE A 118 0.25 8.25 6.35
N ILE A 119 0.64 7.02 6.66
CA ILE A 119 -0.13 6.13 7.54
C ILE A 119 -0.30 6.74 8.93
N ALA A 120 0.77 7.32 9.47
CA ALA A 120 0.72 7.99 10.77
C ALA A 120 -0.26 9.19 10.76
N GLU A 121 -0.31 9.95 9.67
CA GLU A 121 -1.22 11.09 9.52
C GLU A 121 -2.68 10.64 9.37
N GLU A 122 -2.96 9.60 8.57
CA GLU A 122 -4.30 9.01 8.46
C GLU A 122 -4.81 8.49 9.81
N ASN A 123 -3.95 7.83 10.60
CA ASN A 123 -4.31 7.31 11.92
C ASN A 123 -4.61 8.40 12.95
N LYS A 124 -3.91 9.54 12.91
CA LYS A 124 -4.22 10.68 13.80
C LYS A 124 -5.60 11.26 13.52
N ASN A 125 -5.96 11.36 12.24
CA ASN A 125 -7.26 11.90 11.82
C ASN A 125 -8.44 10.98 12.19
N LEU A 126 -8.18 9.71 12.52
CA LEU A 126 -9.17 8.74 12.96
C LEU A 126 -9.35 8.70 14.49
N GLN A 127 -8.45 9.30 15.27
CA GLN A 127 -8.66 9.48 16.70
C GLN A 127 -9.61 10.66 16.91
N PRO A 128 -10.85 10.46 17.42
CA PRO A 128 -11.64 11.57 17.89
C PRO A 128 -10.81 12.32 18.92
N GLN A 129 -10.76 13.66 18.86
CA GLN A 129 -10.20 14.44 19.95
C GLN A 129 -10.94 14.05 21.24
N GLU A 130 -10.36 13.16 22.05
CA GLU A 130 -10.78 13.00 23.42
C GLU A 130 -10.61 14.37 24.07
N MET A 131 -11.77 14.96 24.27
CA MET A 131 -12.01 16.31 24.70
C MET A 131 -11.18 16.55 25.97
N ARG A 132 -10.19 17.45 25.87
CA ARG A 132 -9.64 18.14 27.02
C ARG A 132 -10.82 18.79 27.76
N THR A 133 -11.30 18.17 28.83
CA THR A 133 -12.06 18.88 29.85
C THR A 133 -11.03 19.47 30.82
N PRO A 134 -10.82 20.80 30.85
CA PRO A 134 -10.14 21.42 31.96
C PRO A 134 -11.13 21.37 33.13
N GLY A 135 -10.93 20.41 34.03
CA GLY A 135 -11.65 20.32 35.28
C GLY A 135 -11.45 21.59 36.12
N SER A 136 -12.48 22.44 36.05
CA SER A 136 -12.91 23.45 37.02
C SER A 136 -11.86 24.05 37.97
N SER A 137 -11.44 25.27 37.65
CA SER A 137 -11.13 26.27 38.69
C SER A 137 -12.04 27.47 38.48
N ARG A 138 -13.22 27.46 39.12
CA ARG A 138 -14.02 28.66 39.36
C ARG A 138 -14.50 28.70 40.82
N LYS A 139 -13.70 29.42 41.61
CA LYS A 139 -14.03 30.49 42.57
C LYS A 139 -15.27 30.38 43.48
N LEU A 140 -14.99 30.77 44.74
CA LEU A 140 -15.76 31.60 45.68
C LEU A 140 -16.89 30.94 46.48
N SER A 141 -16.61 30.78 47.78
CA SER A 141 -17.44 31.30 48.88
C SER A 141 -16.56 31.48 50.11
#